data_AF-A0A4P7D1F8-F1
#
_entry.id   AF-A0A4P7D1F8-F1
#
_cell.length_a   1.000
_cell.length_b   1.000
_cell.length_c   1.000
_cell.angle_alpha   90.00
_cell.angle_beta   90.00
_cell.angle_gamma   90.00
#
_symmetry.space_group_name_H-M   'P 1'
#
loop_
_entity.id
_entity.type
_entity.pdbx_description
1 polymer ?
#
loop_
_entity_poly.entity_id
_entity_poly.type
_entity_poly.pdbx_seq_one_letter_code
_entity_poly.pdbx_strand_id
1 'polypeptide(L)'
;MEAAFAAAIGVLCACGIYLLLCARVLPVILGITLFSYAINLFLLGMGRLATGKPPVIAGGAQYADPVPQALVLTAIVIGFAMTAFTVVLALRSLALTGTDHVDDQVDGPPNGGETRGA
;
A
#
# COMPACT_ATOMS: atom_id res chain seq x y z
N MET A 1 6.63 24.20 -5.61
CA MET A 1 5.85 23.01 -6.00
C MET A 1 6.55 21.72 -5.57
N GLU A 2 7.85 21.61 -5.82
CA GLU A 2 8.66 20.42 -5.47
C GLU A 2 8.62 20.06 -3.97
N ALA A 3 8.72 21.06 -3.08
CA ALA A 3 8.64 20.83 -1.64
C ALA A 3 7.29 20.25 -1.19
N ALA A 4 6.17 20.74 -1.76
CA ALA A 4 4.84 20.20 -1.46
C ALA A 4 4.67 18.77 -1.98
N PHE A 5 5.25 18.47 -3.15
CA PHE A 5 5.25 17.12 -3.72
C PHE A 5 6.08 16.14 -2.88
N ALA A 6 7.28 16.55 -2.46
CA ALA A 6 8.12 15.76 -1.56
C ALA A 6 7.45 15.53 -0.19
N ALA A 7 6.81 16.57 0.37
CA ALA A 7 6.06 16.45 1.61
C ALA A 7 4.87 15.49 1.48
N ALA A 8 4.13 15.53 0.36
CA ALA A 8 3.04 14.60 0.09
C ALA A 8 3.55 13.15 0.05
N ILE A 9 4.62 12.87 -0.69
CA ILE A 9 5.22 11.53 -0.73
C ILE A 9 5.64 11.08 0.67
N GLY A 10 6.31 11.96 1.44
CA GLY A 10 6.73 11.66 2.81
C GLY A 10 5.55 11.30 3.72
N VAL A 11 4.47 12.07 3.67
CA VAL A 11 3.25 11.83 4.47
C VAL A 11 2.55 10.53 4.05
N LEU A 12 2.42 10.26 2.74
CA LEU A 12 1.83 9.01 2.26
C LEU A 12 2.68 7.79 2.67
N CYS A 13 4.01 7.88 2.53
CA CYS A 13 4.92 6.84 2.98
C CYS A 13 4.81 6.60 4.49
N ALA A 14 4.84 7.66 5.31
CA ALA A 14 4.74 7.56 6.76
C ALA A 14 3.41 6.95 7.20
N CYS A 15 2.29 7.39 6.60
CA CYS A 15 0.97 6.84 6.89
C CYS A 15 0.85 5.37 6.44
N GLY A 16 1.38 5.04 5.25
CA GLY A 16 1.40 3.66 4.75
C GLY A 16 2.18 2.72 5.66
N ILE A 17 3.38 3.14 6.11
CA ILE A 17 4.20 2.38 7.07
C ILE A 17 3.51 2.26 8.42
N TYR A 18 2.88 3.33 8.92
CA TYR A 18 2.14 3.29 10.18
C TYR A 18 0.99 2.27 10.14
N LEU A 19 0.21 2.26 9.06
CA LEU A 19 -0.90 1.32 8.87
C LEU A 19 -0.42 -0.13 8.70
N LEU A 20 0.75 -0.34 8.07
CA LEU A 20 1.39 -1.66 7.98
C LEU A 20 1.78 -2.24 9.33
N LEU A 21 2.06 -1.39 10.32
CA LEU A 21 2.44 -1.81 11.67
C LEU A 21 1.22 -2.07 12.58
N CYS A 22 0.01 -1.87 12.10
CA CYS A 22 -1.21 -2.17 12.86
C CYS A 22 -1.49 -3.68 12.87
N ALA A 23 -1.88 -4.23 14.02
CA ALA A 23 -2.13 -5.67 14.20
C ALA A 23 -3.47 -6.16 13.62
N ARG A 24 -4.00 -5.50 12.58
CA ARG A 24 -5.32 -5.78 12.02
C ARG A 24 -5.29 -5.76 10.51
N VAL A 25 -5.99 -6.72 9.88
CA VAL A 25 -5.83 -7.01 8.45
C VAL A 25 -6.30 -5.84 7.57
N LEU A 26 -7.40 -5.16 7.93
CA LEU A 26 -7.89 -4.02 7.15
C LEU A 26 -6.91 -2.83 7.13
N PRO A 27 -6.40 -2.33 8.28
CA PRO A 27 -5.32 -1.35 8.30
C PRO A 27 -4.11 -1.75 7.47
N VAL A 28 -3.66 -3.00 7.54
CA VAL A 28 -2.52 -3.47 6.75
C VAL A 28 -2.78 -3.35 5.25
N ILE A 29 -3.95 -3.76 4.77
CA ILE A 29 -4.35 -3.61 3.35
C ILE A 29 -4.34 -2.13 2.94
N LEU A 30 -4.90 -1.25 3.77
CA LEU A 30 -4.89 0.19 3.52
C LEU A 30 -3.46 0.76 3.55
N GLY A 31 -2.58 0.24 4.41
CA GLY A 31 -1.17 0.61 4.46
C GLY A 31 -0.43 0.26 3.17
N ILE A 32 -0.62 -0.97 2.66
CA ILE A 32 -0.02 -1.44 1.40
C ILE A 32 -0.48 -0.55 0.23
N THR A 33 -1.79 -0.28 0.14
CA THR A 33 -2.35 0.54 -0.94
C THR A 33 -1.85 1.98 -0.90
N LEU A 34 -1.82 2.60 0.28
CA LEU A 34 -1.34 3.97 0.45
C LEU A 34 0.16 4.09 0.16
N PHE A 35 0.95 3.11 0.58
CA PHE A 35 2.38 3.03 0.25
C PHE A 35 2.62 2.87 -1.26
N SER A 36 1.80 2.07 -1.94
CA SER A 36 1.84 1.94 -3.40
C SER A 36 1.55 3.28 -4.10
N TYR A 37 0.58 4.07 -3.62
CA TYR A 37 0.34 5.41 -4.15
C TYR A 37 1.51 6.37 -3.93
N ALA A 38 2.21 6.28 -2.79
CA ALA A 38 3.42 7.06 -2.54
C ALA A 38 4.52 6.75 -3.56
N ILE A 39 4.73 5.46 -3.86
CA ILE A 39 5.68 5.00 -4.88
C ILE A 39 5.27 5.49 -6.27
N ASN A 40 3.98 5.42 -6.62
CA ASN A 40 3.48 5.91 -7.91
C ASN A 40 3.75 7.41 -8.09
N LEU A 41 3.54 8.23 -7.04
CA LEU A 41 3.89 9.65 -7.06
C LEU A 41 5.40 9.86 -7.17
N PHE A 42 6.21 9.07 -6.46
CA PHE A 42 7.66 9.14 -6.55
C PHE A 42 8.17 8.83 -7.97
N LEU A 43 7.66 7.76 -8.60
CA LEU A 43 7.98 7.41 -9.99
C LEU A 43 7.61 8.54 -10.95
N LEU A 44 6.41 9.12 -10.79
CA LEU A 44 5.98 10.27 -11.60
C LEU A 44 6.92 11.47 -11.42
N GLY A 45 7.41 11.70 -10.20
CA GLY A 45 8.35 12.78 -9.86
C GLY A 45 9.70 12.67 -10.56
N MET A 46 10.18 11.45 -10.86
CA MET A 46 11.48 11.24 -11.54
C MET A 46 11.50 11.76 -12.98
N GLY A 47 10.35 11.87 -13.65
CA GLY A 47 10.23 12.36 -15.03
C GLY A 47 10.41 13.87 -15.23
N ARG A 48 10.78 14.60 -14.17
CA ARG A 48 10.72 16.06 -14.03
C ARG A 48 9.26 16.56 -14.12
N LEU A 49 8.82 17.31 -13.12
CA LEU A 49 7.51 17.99 -13.09
C LEU A 49 7.46 19.13 -14.13
N ALA A 50 7.52 18.79 -15.41
CA ALA A 50 7.34 19.73 -16.50
C ALA A 50 5.84 20.01 -16.66
N THR A 51 5.37 21.08 -16.02
CA THR A 51 4.01 21.59 -16.17
C THR A 51 3.82 22.15 -17.58
N GLY A 52 2.73 21.77 -18.26
CA GLY A 52 2.34 22.36 -19.55
C GLY A 52 2.78 21.62 -20.82
N LYS A 53 3.19 20.35 -20.73
CA LYS A 53 3.60 19.53 -21.89
C LYS A 53 2.81 18.22 -21.93
N PRO A 54 1.71 18.15 -22.72
CA PRO A 54 0.98 16.91 -22.91
C PRO A 54 1.93 15.82 -23.45
N PRO A 55 1.87 14.58 -22.95
CA PRO A 55 2.61 13.43 -23.49
C PRO A 55 1.97 12.91 -24.80
N VAL A 56 1.36 13.80 -25.59
CA VAL A 56 0.65 13.49 -26.82
C VAL A 56 1.39 14.16 -27.95
N ILE A 57 1.82 13.39 -28.95
CA ILE A 57 2.60 13.87 -30.09
C ILE A 57 1.75 14.89 -30.88
N ALA A 58 2.08 16.17 -30.72
CA ALA A 58 1.50 17.29 -31.44
C ALA A 58 2.67 18.11 -32.02
N GLY A 59 2.71 18.26 -33.35
CA GLY A 59 3.85 18.83 -34.06
C GLY A 59 4.37 20.13 -33.43
N GLY A 60 5.63 20.13 -33.00
CA GLY A 60 6.33 21.31 -32.45
C GLY A 60 6.28 21.51 -30.93
N ALA A 61 5.57 20.69 -30.16
CA ALA A 61 5.53 20.81 -28.70
C ALA A 61 6.68 20.06 -28.01
N GLN A 62 7.24 20.63 -26.93
CA GLN A 62 8.09 19.88 -26.02
C GLN A 62 7.24 18.82 -25.31
N TYR A 63 7.68 17.57 -25.26
CA TYR A 63 6.95 16.46 -24.62
C TYR A 63 7.40 16.22 -23.18
N ALA A 64 6.51 15.69 -22.35
CA ALA A 64 6.87 15.04 -21.10
C ALA A 64 7.50 13.66 -21.37
N ASP A 65 8.36 13.18 -20.48
CA ASP A 65 8.95 11.85 -20.60
C ASP A 65 7.86 10.77 -20.50
N PRO A 66 7.64 9.94 -21.55
CA PRO A 66 6.61 8.91 -21.53
C PRO A 66 6.99 7.72 -20.64
N VAL A 67 8.27 7.53 -20.30
CA VAL A 67 8.75 6.34 -19.58
C VAL A 67 8.15 6.27 -18.17
N PRO A 68 8.24 7.32 -17.32
CA PRO A 68 7.62 7.28 -15.99
C PRO A 68 6.10 7.07 -16.02
N GLN A 69 5.42 7.59 -17.05
CA GLN A 69 3.97 7.44 -17.20
C GLN A 69 3.58 5.99 -17.50
N ALA A 70 4.30 5.33 -18.40
CA ALA A 70 4.08 3.92 -18.70
C ALA A 70 4.32 3.04 -17.45
N LEU A 71 5.40 3.30 -16.71
CA LEU A 71 5.72 2.58 -15.47
C LEU A 71 4.61 2.74 -14.41
N VAL A 72 4.09 3.96 -14.23
CA VAL A 72 3.02 4.22 -13.26
C VAL A 72 1.72 3.51 -13.67
N LEU A 73 1.35 3.51 -14.96
CA LEU A 73 0.16 2.79 -15.41
C LEU A 73 0.25 1.29 -15.14
N THR A 74 1.41 0.68 -15.41
CA THR A 74 1.68 -0.72 -15.07
C THR A 74 1.60 -0.97 -13.56
N ALA A 75 2.21 -0.10 -12.76
CA ALA A 75 2.16 -0.21 -11.30
C ALA A 75 0.73 -0.09 -10.75
N ILE A 76 -0.11 0.77 -11.32
CA ILE A 76 -1.52 0.91 -10.93
C ILE A 76 -2.29 -0.40 -11.17
N VAL A 77 -2.13 -1.04 -12.33
CA VAL A 77 -2.84 -2.28 -12.65
C VAL A 77 -2.39 -3.43 -11.76
N ILE A 78 -1.07 -3.57 -11.52
CA ILE A 78 -0.53 -4.56 -10.58
C ILE A 78 -1.04 -4.30 -9.17
N GLY A 79 -0.98 -3.05 -8.70
CA GLY A 79 -1.47 -2.65 -7.39
C GLY A 79 -2.95 -2.97 -7.20
N PHE A 80 -3.79 -2.70 -8.20
CA PHE A 80 -5.20 -3.05 -8.19
C PHE A 80 -5.42 -4.58 -8.08
N ALA A 81 -4.75 -5.36 -8.92
CA ALA A 81 -4.88 -6.82 -8.91
C ALA A 81 -4.43 -7.43 -7.58
N MET A 82 -3.27 -6.99 -7.07
CA MET A 82 -2.74 -7.46 -5.78
C MET A 82 -3.65 -7.05 -4.61
N THR A 83 -4.18 -5.83 -4.61
CA THR A 83 -5.11 -5.37 -3.56
C THR A 83 -6.39 -6.18 -3.57
N ALA A 84 -6.99 -6.41 -4.74
CA ALA A 84 -8.19 -7.24 -4.87
C ALA A 84 -7.94 -8.66 -4.35
N PHE A 85 -6.80 -9.24 -4.72
CA PHE A 85 -6.39 -10.56 -4.23
C PHE A 85 -6.21 -10.59 -2.70
N THR A 86 -5.50 -9.62 -2.13
CA THR A 86 -5.31 -9.54 -0.67
C THR A 86 -6.63 -9.34 0.07
N VAL A 87 -7.57 -8.56 -0.46
CA VAL A 87 -8.91 -8.39 0.12
C VAL A 87 -9.68 -9.71 0.12
N VAL A 88 -9.66 -10.46 -0.98
CA VAL A 88 -10.30 -11.79 -1.05
C VAL A 88 -9.67 -12.75 -0.04
N LEU A 89 -8.34 -12.75 0.09
CA LEU A 89 -7.65 -13.55 1.11
C LEU A 89 -8.03 -13.13 2.53
N ALA A 90 -8.14 -11.84 2.81
CA ALA A 90 -8.54 -11.33 4.11
C ALA A 90 -9.96 -11.76 4.48
N LEU A 91 -10.91 -11.66 3.55
CA LEU A 91 -12.27 -12.13 3.76
C LEU A 91 -12.31 -13.65 3.98
N ARG A 92 -11.50 -14.41 3.23
CA ARG A 92 -11.38 -15.86 3.42
C ARG A 92 -10.76 -16.20 4.77
N SER A 93 -9.73 -15.48 5.20
CA SER A 93 -9.10 -15.66 6.52
C SER A 93 -10.11 -15.38 7.63
N LEU A 94 -10.87 -14.29 7.52
CA LEU A 94 -11.92 -13.94 8.46
C LEU A 94 -13.00 -15.03 8.54
N ALA A 95 -13.38 -15.62 7.40
CA ALA A 95 -14.35 -16.71 7.37
C ALA A 95 -13.84 -18.02 8.01
N LEU A 96 -12.51 -18.23 8.06
CA LEU A 96 -11.89 -19.43 8.63
C LEU A 96 -11.55 -19.29 10.11
N THR A 97 -10.97 -18.15 10.51
CA THR A 97 -10.46 -17.93 11.88
C THR A 97 -11.45 -17.14 12.73
N GLY A 98 -12.40 -16.40 12.14
CA GLY A 98 -13.35 -15.55 12.86
C GLY A 98 -12.74 -14.29 13.48
N THR A 99 -11.43 -14.06 13.30
CA THR A 99 -10.69 -12.89 13.78
C THR A 99 -10.05 -12.13 12.63
N ASP A 100 -9.92 -10.82 12.78
CA ASP A 100 -9.22 -9.92 11.85
C ASP A 100 -7.84 -9.49 12.38
N HIS A 101 -7.40 -10.10 13.48
CA HIS A 101 -6.07 -9.86 14.05
C HIS A 101 -5.02 -10.52 13.16
N VAL A 102 -3.95 -9.77 12.87
CA VAL A 102 -2.84 -10.25 12.03
C VAL A 102 -1.95 -11.22 12.79
N ASP A 103 -1.78 -10.97 14.09
CA ASP A 103 -1.10 -11.89 14.99
C ASP A 103 -2.16 -12.83 15.58
N ASP A 104 -2.18 -14.07 15.12
CA ASP A 104 -3.06 -15.09 15.68
C ASP A 104 -2.53 -15.52 17.05
N GLN A 105 -2.72 -14.66 18.05
CA GLN A 105 -2.52 -15.03 19.44
C GLN A 105 -3.68 -15.93 19.81
N VAL A 106 -3.51 -17.22 19.51
CA VAL A 106 -4.28 -18.28 20.12
C VAL A 106 -4.09 -18.10 21.62
N ASP A 107 -5.08 -17.52 22.28
CA ASP A 107 -5.19 -17.49 23.74
C ASP A 107 -5.21 -18.97 24.18
N GLY A 108 -4.03 -19.50 24.46
CA GLY A 108 -3.86 -20.84 25.02
C GLY A 108 -4.62 -20.91 26.34
N PRO A 109 -5.29 -22.04 26.64
CA PRO A 109 -6.11 -22.15 27.85
C PRO A 109 -5.28 -21.82 29.10
N PRO A 110 -5.89 -21.23 30.15
CA PRO A 110 -5.19 -20.94 31.39
C PRO A 110 -4.54 -22.23 31.89
N ASN A 111 -3.25 -22.14 32.18
CA ASN A 111 -2.38 -23.25 32.54
C ASN A 111 -3.03 -24.10 33.65
N GLY A 112 -3.63 -25.21 33.24
CA GLY A 112 -4.24 -26.19 34.12
C GLY A 112 -3.17 -27.12 34.69
N GLY A 113 -2.55 -26.68 35.78
CA GLY A 113 -1.69 -27.46 36.67
C GLY A 113 -1.38 -26.57 37.86
N GLU A 114 -1.74 -26.89 39.10
CA GLU A 114 -1.46 -28.15 39.79
C GLU A 114 -2.57 -28.47 40.81
N THR A 115 -3.27 -29.60 40.64
CA THR A 115 -3.93 -30.32 41.74
C THR A 115 -3.61 -31.81 41.66
N ARG A 116 -2.35 -32.16 41.92
CA ARG A 116 -1.98 -33.53 42.34
C ARG A 116 -0.82 -33.47 43.33
N GLY A 117 -1.14 -33.56 44.63
CA GLY A 117 -0.17 -33.94 45.66
C GLY A 117 -0.23 -33.11 46.94
N ALA A 118 -1.17 -33.43 47.84
CA ALA A 118 -1.01 -33.40 49.30
C ALA A 118 -2.22 -34.07 49.95
#